data_AF-D4YVL3-F1
#
_entry.id   AF-D4YVL3-F1
#
_cell.length_a   1.000
_cell.length_b   1.000
_cell.length_c   1.000
_cell.angle_alpha   90.00
_cell.angle_beta   90.00
_cell.angle_gamma   90.00
#
_symmetry.space_group_name_H-M   'P 1'
#
loop_
_entity.id
_entity.type
_entity.pdbx_description
1 polymer ?
#
loop_
_entity_poly.entity_id
_entity_poly.type
_entity_poly.pdbx_seq_one_letter_code
_entity_poly.pdbx_strand_id
1 'polypeptide(L)'
;MPDLEMLIEISSIFHISLDKLILGDKNMNKMTEKLIKDMDENRKAKFNMVTMIIGFAIMLMGALCLFIKSISVEYVDKQGFPHENFSLIPMDYLFALAGLIVIITGEIIYLHHKH
;
A
#
# COMPACT_ATOMS: atom_id res chain seq x y z
N MET A 1 -8.26 1.13 -48.27
CA MET A 1 -7.48 2.12 -47.51
C MET A 1 -8.03 3.48 -47.90
N PRO A 2 -8.33 4.40 -46.97
CA PRO A 2 -8.83 5.72 -47.35
C PRO A 2 -7.77 6.44 -48.20
N ASP A 3 -8.18 7.01 -49.33
CA ASP A 3 -7.29 7.78 -50.21
C ASP A 3 -6.93 9.13 -49.58
N LEU A 4 -5.77 9.68 -49.95
CA LEU A 4 -5.22 10.94 -49.42
C LEU A 4 -6.18 12.14 -49.58
N GLU A 5 -6.95 12.15 -50.65
CA GLU A 5 -7.95 13.19 -50.95
C GLU A 5 -9.08 13.21 -49.91
N MET A 6 -9.54 12.02 -49.49
CA MET A 6 -10.56 11.86 -48.46
C MET A 6 -10.06 12.30 -47.08
N LEU A 7 -8.78 12.07 -46.76
CA LEU A 7 -8.15 12.54 -45.52
C LEU A 7 -8.01 14.06 -45.47
N ILE A 8 -7.69 14.70 -46.61
CA ILE A 8 -7.62 16.17 -46.73
C ILE A 8 -9.00 16.79 -46.54
N GLU A 9 -10.03 16.22 -47.18
CA GLU A 9 -11.40 16.70 -47.10
C GLU A 9 -11.95 16.63 -45.66
N ILE A 10 -11.72 15.51 -44.96
CA ILE A 10 -12.06 15.37 -43.54
C ILE A 10 -11.27 16.37 -42.68
N SER A 11 -9.98 16.58 -42.97
CA SER A 11 -9.16 17.57 -42.23
C SER A 11 -9.72 18.99 -42.36
N SER A 12 -10.26 19.34 -43.53
CA SER A 12 -10.85 20.64 -43.84
C SER A 12 -12.23 20.81 -43.22
N ILE A 13 -13.05 19.76 -43.20
CA ILE A 13 -14.41 19.79 -42.62
C ILE A 13 -14.34 19.85 -41.08
N PHE A 14 -13.41 19.10 -40.48
CA PHE A 14 -13.30 18.97 -39.03
C PHE A 14 -12.24 19.88 -38.41
N HIS A 15 -11.51 20.69 -39.20
CA HIS A 15 -10.45 21.59 -38.73
C HIS A 15 -9.34 20.90 -37.90
N ILE A 16 -9.03 19.64 -38.21
CA ILE A 16 -7.97 18.86 -37.54
C ILE A 16 -6.80 18.73 -38.51
N SER A 17 -5.55 18.88 -38.05
CA SER A 17 -4.39 18.78 -38.93
C SER A 17 -4.22 17.37 -39.51
N LEU A 18 -3.83 17.27 -40.78
CA LEU A 18 -3.61 16.00 -41.48
C LEU A 18 -2.58 15.12 -40.76
N ASP A 19 -1.54 15.74 -40.18
CA ASP A 19 -0.55 15.06 -39.33
C ASP A 19 -1.20 14.36 -38.12
N LYS A 20 -2.22 14.99 -37.53
CA LYS A 20 -2.98 14.46 -36.37
C LYS A 20 -3.95 13.35 -36.78
N LEU A 21 -4.45 13.32 -38.02
CA LEU A 21 -5.24 12.19 -38.55
C LEU A 21 -4.35 11.00 -38.94
N ILE A 22 -3.14 11.26 -39.45
CA ILE A 22 -2.21 10.23 -39.91
C ILE A 22 -1.46 9.58 -38.74
N LEU A 23 -0.98 10.37 -37.77
CA LEU A 23 -0.21 9.88 -36.60
C LEU A 23 -1.04 9.71 -35.33
N GLY A 24 -2.30 10.17 -35.32
CA GLY A 24 -3.11 10.24 -34.11
C GLY A 24 -2.69 11.35 -33.16
N ASP A 25 -3.57 11.72 -32.21
CA ASP A 25 -3.25 12.75 -31.22
C ASP A 25 -2.25 12.24 -30.17
N LYS A 26 -0.97 12.62 -30.32
CA LYS A 26 0.09 12.30 -29.36
C LYS A 26 -0.20 12.80 -27.94
N ASN A 27 -1.00 13.87 -27.78
CA ASN A 27 -1.40 14.38 -26.46
C ASN A 27 -2.41 13.45 -25.76
N MET A 28 -3.33 12.82 -26.50
CA MET A 28 -4.30 11.87 -25.94
C MET A 28 -3.58 10.64 -25.37
N ASN A 29 -2.56 10.14 -26.08
CA ASN A 29 -1.79 8.99 -25.63
C ASN A 29 -0.97 9.33 -24.37
N LYS A 30 -0.31 10.50 -24.36
CA LYS A 30 0.46 10.99 -23.21
C LYS A 30 -0.40 11.27 -21.96
N MET A 31 -1.61 11.80 -22.14
CA MET A 31 -2.53 12.05 -21.04
C MET A 31 -3.12 10.76 -20.48
N THR A 32 -3.49 9.81 -21.35
CA THR A 32 -3.96 8.49 -20.93
C THR A 32 -2.88 7.72 -20.18
N GLU A 33 -1.64 7.75 -20.66
CA GLU A 33 -0.50 7.10 -20.01
C GLU A 33 -0.19 7.71 -18.63
N LYS A 34 -0.26 9.04 -18.51
CA LYS A 34 -0.17 9.72 -17.20
C LYS A 34 -1.30 9.33 -16.26
N LEU A 35 -2.54 9.28 -16.73
CA LEU A 35 -3.69 8.88 -15.91
C LEU A 35 -3.57 7.44 -15.42
N ILE A 36 -3.08 6.52 -16.26
CA ILE A 36 -2.82 5.13 -15.88
C ILE A 36 -1.73 5.07 -14.81
N LYS A 37 -0.65 5.84 -14.99
CA LYS A 37 0.45 5.90 -14.02
C LYS A 37 0.02 6.52 -12.68
N ASP A 38 -0.68 7.65 -12.72
CA ASP A 38 -1.21 8.33 -11.53
C ASP A 38 -2.21 7.43 -10.78
N MET A 39 -3.00 6.63 -11.52
CA MET A 39 -3.91 5.65 -10.94
C MET A 39 -3.16 4.50 -10.24
N ASP A 40 -2.10 3.98 -10.85
CA ASP A 40 -1.25 2.94 -10.27
C ASP A 40 -0.51 3.44 -9.02
N GLU A 41 0.08 4.63 -9.07
CA GLU A 41 0.73 5.29 -7.93
C GLU A 41 -0.24 5.56 -6.78
N ASN A 42 -1.45 6.06 -7.06
CA ASN A 42 -2.47 6.29 -6.04
C ASN A 42 -2.94 4.98 -5.41
N ARG A 43 -3.06 3.89 -6.19
CA ARG A 43 -3.39 2.57 -5.66
C ARG A 43 -2.29 2.05 -4.74
N LYS A 44 -1.02 2.17 -5.13
CA LYS A 44 0.13 1.80 -4.28
C LYS A 44 0.21 2.64 -3.00
N ALA A 45 -0.02 3.94 -3.09
CA ALA A 45 -0.04 4.84 -1.94
C ALA A 45 -1.14 4.46 -0.94
N LYS A 46 -2.35 4.12 -1.43
CA LYS A 46 -3.45 3.60 -0.59
C LYS A 46 -3.08 2.30 0.11
N PHE A 47 -2.47 1.34 -0.60
CA PHE A 47 -2.02 0.10 0.02
C PHE A 47 -0.95 0.36 1.09
N ASN A 48 0.03 1.24 0.82
CA ASN A 48 1.06 1.57 1.80
C ASN A 48 0.48 2.20 3.07
N MET A 49 -0.49 3.11 2.94
CA MET A 49 -1.21 3.67 4.10
C MET A 49 -1.96 2.60 4.89
N VAL A 50 -2.68 1.69 4.21
CA VAL A 50 -3.42 0.61 4.88
C VAL A 50 -2.47 -0.34 5.60
N THR A 51 -1.35 -0.71 4.98
CA THR A 51 -0.34 -1.57 5.60
C THR A 51 0.28 -0.92 6.84
N MET A 52 0.52 0.39 6.81
CA MET A 52 1.03 1.13 7.97
C MET A 52 0.03 1.15 9.13
N ILE A 53 -1.26 1.36 8.83
CA ILE A 53 -2.32 1.33 9.84
C ILE A 53 -2.45 -0.07 10.47
N ILE A 54 -2.38 -1.13 9.66
CA ILE A 54 -2.43 -2.51 10.13
C ILE A 54 -1.22 -2.83 11.00
N GLY A 55 -0.01 -2.45 10.58
CA GLY A 55 1.21 -2.65 11.36
C GLY A 55 1.14 -1.95 12.72
N PHE A 56 0.64 -0.71 12.75
CA PHE A 56 0.44 0.03 13.98
C PHE A 56 -0.61 -0.61 14.90
N ALA A 57 -1.74 -1.08 14.35
CA ALA A 57 -2.77 -1.77 15.11
C ALA A 57 -2.25 -3.06 15.75
N ILE A 58 -1.45 -3.85 15.02
CA ILE A 58 -0.80 -5.06 15.52
C ILE A 58 0.17 -4.72 16.66
N MET A 59 0.95 -3.65 16.51
CA MET A 59 1.91 -3.20 17.52
C MET A 59 1.21 -2.72 18.80
N LEU A 60 0.10 -1.97 18.67
CA LEU A 60 -0.74 -1.59 19.80
C LEU A 60 -1.35 -2.80 20.51
N MET A 61 -1.80 -3.81 19.77
CA MET A 61 -2.35 -5.03 20.34
C MET A 61 -1.29 -5.78 21.17
N GLY A 62 -0.06 -5.91 20.65
CA GLY A 62 1.06 -6.48 21.40
C GLY A 62 1.38 -5.70 22.68
N ALA A 63 1.38 -4.37 22.61
CA ALA A 63 1.59 -3.51 23.79
C ALA A 63 0.48 -3.67 24.84
N LEU A 64 -0.79 -3.80 24.42
CA LEU A 64 -1.91 -4.06 25.34
C LEU A 64 -1.77 -5.43 26.02
N CYS A 65 -1.31 -6.46 25.30
CA CYS A 65 -1.01 -7.76 25.90
C CYS A 65 0.09 -7.66 26.98
N LEU A 66 1.14 -6.86 26.76
CA LEU A 66 2.18 -6.59 27.77
C LEU A 66 1.62 -5.88 29.01
N PHE A 67 0.73 -4.90 28.81
CA PHE A 67 0.05 -4.22 29.92
C PHE A 67 -0.81 -5.18 30.73
N ILE A 68 -1.58 -6.05 30.07
CA ILE A 68 -2.40 -7.07 30.73
C ILE A 68 -1.50 -8.03 31.52
N LYS A 69 -0.36 -8.44 30.94
CA LYS A 69 0.63 -9.24 31.65
C LYS A 69 1.13 -8.54 32.91
N SER A 70 1.49 -7.27 32.81
CA SER A 70 2.05 -6.49 33.94
C SER A 70 1.08 -6.32 35.10
N ILE A 71 -0.23 -6.38 34.85
CA ILE A 71 -1.28 -6.30 35.87
C ILE A 71 -1.68 -7.69 36.38
N SER A 72 -1.34 -8.75 35.64
CA SER A 72 -1.62 -10.13 36.03
C SER A 72 -0.79 -10.52 37.25
N VAL A 73 -1.44 -11.08 38.26
CA VAL A 73 -0.80 -11.50 39.51
C VAL A 73 -0.19 -12.87 39.32
N GLU A 74 1.13 -12.94 39.36
CA GLU A 74 1.88 -14.19 39.43
C GLU A 74 1.91 -14.64 40.90
N TYR A 75 1.29 -15.77 41.22
CA TYR A 75 1.31 -16.34 42.56
C TYR A 75 1.60 -17.84 42.52
N VAL A 76 2.24 -18.32 43.59
CA VAL A 76 2.53 -19.74 43.78
C VAL A 76 1.36 -20.35 44.55
N ASP A 77 0.74 -21.38 43.99
CA ASP A 77 -0.32 -22.12 44.66
C ASP A 77 0.22 -22.86 45.90
N LYS A 78 -0.66 -23.22 46.84
CA LYS A 78 -0.32 -23.94 48.08
C LYS A 78 0.37 -25.30 47.83
N GLN A 79 0.28 -25.83 46.62
CA GLN A 79 0.95 -27.05 46.17
C GLN A 79 2.36 -26.80 45.57
N GLY A 80 2.83 -25.55 45.52
CA GLY A 80 4.13 -25.18 44.98
C GLY A 80 4.15 -24.96 43.46
N PHE A 81 3.00 -25.00 42.78
CA PHE A 81 2.90 -24.72 41.34
C PHE A 81 2.78 -23.22 41.07
N PRO A 82 3.64 -22.64 40.22
CA PRO A 82 3.53 -21.24 39.81
C PRO A 82 2.37 -21.07 38.83
N HIS A 83 1.38 -20.26 39.18
CA HIS A 83 0.25 -19.93 38.32
C HIS A 83 0.57 -18.63 37.57
N GLU A 84 1.41 -18.72 36.54
CA GLU A 84 1.78 -17.57 35.70
C GLU A 84 1.07 -17.63 34.34
N ASN A 85 0.90 -16.47 33.71
CA ASN A 85 0.31 -16.35 32.39
C ASN A 85 1.34 -16.64 31.28
N PHE A 86 2.04 -17.79 31.37
CA PHE A 86 3.15 -18.19 30.50
C PHE A 86 2.81 -18.11 29.00
N SER A 87 1.55 -18.36 28.62
CA SER A 87 1.10 -18.29 27.23
C SER A 87 1.07 -16.87 26.66
N LEU A 88 0.95 -15.85 27.54
CA LEU A 88 0.92 -14.45 27.11
C LEU A 88 2.30 -13.98 26.65
N ILE A 89 3.39 -14.54 27.22
CA ILE A 89 4.78 -14.17 26.93
C ILE A 89 5.16 -14.42 25.47
N PRO A 90 5.06 -15.65 24.94
CA PRO A 90 5.35 -15.88 23.52
C PRO A 90 4.45 -15.06 22.60
N MET A 91 3.20 -14.84 23.00
CA MET A 91 2.23 -14.13 22.19
C MET A 91 2.55 -12.63 22.07
N ASP A 92 2.99 -11.98 23.15
CA ASP A 92 3.37 -10.57 23.10
C ASP A 92 4.60 -10.32 22.22
N TYR A 93 5.64 -11.15 22.34
CA TYR A 93 6.80 -11.07 21.46
C TYR A 93 6.45 -11.32 20.00
N LEU A 94 5.55 -12.28 19.70
CA LEU A 94 5.11 -12.55 18.33
C LEU A 94 4.36 -11.36 17.73
N PHE A 95 3.43 -10.74 18.46
CA PHE A 95 2.72 -9.57 17.97
C PHE A 95 3.65 -8.35 17.80
N ALA A 96 4.57 -8.13 18.74
CA ALA A 96 5.54 -7.05 18.63
C ALA A 96 6.45 -7.23 17.40
N LEU A 97 6.98 -8.43 17.18
CA LEU A 97 7.86 -8.74 16.06
C LEU A 97 7.11 -8.65 14.72
N ALA A 98 5.88 -9.18 14.66
CA ALA A 98 5.04 -9.07 13.47
C ALA A 98 4.73 -7.60 13.11
N GLY A 99 4.35 -6.77 14.09
CA GLY A 99 4.12 -5.34 13.87
C GLY A 99 5.38 -4.62 13.36
N LEU A 100 6.54 -4.95 13.94
CA LEU A 100 7.83 -4.38 13.55
C LEU A 100 8.21 -4.74 12.10
N ILE A 101 8.02 -6.00 11.70
CA ILE A 101 8.25 -6.45 10.31
C ILE A 101 7.35 -5.69 9.33
N VAL A 102 6.07 -5.51 9.65
CA VAL A 102 5.11 -4.81 8.77
C VAL A 102 5.53 -3.35 8.59
N ILE A 103 5.94 -2.67 9.66
CA ILE A 103 6.42 -1.28 9.59
C ILE A 103 7.72 -1.19 8.78
N ILE A 104 8.71 -2.05 9.05
CA ILE A 104 9.98 -2.07 8.30
C ILE A 104 9.72 -2.33 6.81
N THR A 105 8.85 -3.27 6.48
CA THR A 105 8.53 -3.58 5.08
C THR A 105 7.87 -2.38 4.40
N GLY A 106 6.95 -1.69 5.09
CA GLY A 106 6.35 -0.45 4.59
C GLY A 106 7.36 0.68 4.39
N GLU A 107 8.27 0.88 5.34
CA GLU A 107 9.37 1.86 5.26
C GLU A 107 10.31 1.58 4.09
N ILE A 108 10.70 0.31 3.87
CA ILE A 108 11.55 -0.10 2.74
C ILE A 108 10.85 0.19 1.40
N ILE A 109 9.57 -0.14 1.28
CA ILE A 109 8.77 0.12 0.07
C ILE A 109 8.65 1.63 -0.17
N TYR A 110 8.43 2.41 0.89
CA TYR A 110 8.36 3.87 0.81
C TYR A 110 9.69 4.49 0.36
N LEU A 111 10.81 4.04 0.93
CA LEU A 111 12.16 4.50 0.56
C LEU A 111 12.53 4.13 -0.88
N HIS A 112 12.20 2.91 -1.32
CA HIS A 112 12.43 2.49 -2.70
C HIS A 112 11.61 3.30 -3.71
N HIS A 113 10.40 3.77 -3.36
CA HIS A 113 9.61 4.60 -4.26
C HIS A 113 10.08 6.06 -4.29
N LYS A 114 10.67 6.55 -3.20
CA LYS A 114 11.20 7.91 -3.11
C LYS A 114 12.49 8.11 -3.92
N HIS A 115 13.22 7.03 -4.22
CA HIS A 115 14.48 7.03 -4.97
C HIS A 115 14.27 6.69 -6.45
#